data_AF-A0AAE0M3I3-F1
#
_entry.id   AF-A0AAE0M3I3-F1
#
_cell.length_a   1.000
_cell.length_b   1.000
_cell.length_c   1.000
_cell.angle_alpha   90.00
_cell.angle_beta   90.00
_cell.angle_gamma   90.00
#
_symmetry.space_group_name_H-M   'P 1'
#
loop_
_entity.id
_entity.type
_entity.pdbx_description
1 polymer ?
#
loop_
_entity_poly.entity_id
_entity_poly.type
_entity_poly.pdbx_seq_one_letter_code
_entity_poly.pdbx_strand_id
1 'polypeptide(L)' 'DANDRTALHRAAEAGHAPVAQQLLDHSPELIRARDHEGCTPLHHAASRGRVEVLELLVRRGAKLNVKD' A
#
# COMPACT_ATOMS: atom_id res chain seq x y z
N ASP A 1 3.62 12.68 3.03
CA ASP A 1 3.97 13.93 2.31
C ASP A 1 2.83 14.93 2.52
N ALA A 2 2.65 15.96 1.69
CA ALA A 2 1.52 16.90 1.82
C ALA A 2 0.14 16.24 1.66
N ASN A 3 0.11 14.99 1.18
CA ASN A 3 -1.09 14.18 0.98
C ASN A 3 -1.17 13.05 2.02
N ASP A 4 -0.38 13.08 3.10
CA ASP A 4 -0.27 11.98 4.08
C ASP A 4 0.14 10.62 3.49
N ARG A 5 0.72 10.61 2.28
CA ARG A 5 1.23 9.36 1.70
C ARG A 5 2.49 8.92 2.44
N THR A 6 2.45 7.67 2.87
CA THR A 6 3.60 6.94 3.43
C THR A 6 4.51 6.42 2.31
N ALA A 7 5.72 5.97 2.67
CA ALA A 7 6.62 5.30 1.74
C ALA A 7 5.95 4.07 1.07
N LEU A 8 5.05 3.38 1.79
CA LEU A 8 4.34 2.23 1.25
C LEU A 8 3.31 2.60 0.18
N HIS A 9 2.63 3.75 0.30
CA HIS A 9 1.76 4.27 -0.77
C HIS A 9 2.54 4.50 -2.06
N ARG A 10 3.73 5.09 -1.95
CA ARG A 10 4.60 5.36 -3.10
C ARG A 10 5.16 4.07 -3.71
N ALA A 11 5.60 3.12 -2.90
CA ALA A 11 6.03 1.81 -3.37
C ALA A 11 4.89 1.05 -4.08
N ALA A 12 3.67 1.14 -3.56
CA ALA A 12 2.47 0.54 -4.15
C ALA A 12 2.06 1.20 -5.46
N GLU A 13 2.10 2.53 -5.55
CA GLU A 13 1.84 3.29 -6.79
C GLU A 13 2.88 2.95 -7.88
N ALA A 14 4.16 2.88 -7.49
CA ALA A 14 5.28 2.59 -8.39
C ALA A 14 5.35 1.11 -8.82
N GLY A 15 4.77 0.19 -8.04
CA GLY A 15 4.86 -1.25 -8.30
C GLY A 15 6.13 -1.91 -7.74
N HIS A 16 6.81 -1.29 -6.78
CA HIS A 16 8.08 -1.77 -6.23
C HIS A 16 7.84 -2.80 -5.11
N ALA A 17 7.52 -4.04 -5.47
CA ALA A 17 7.21 -5.10 -4.51
C ALA A 17 8.33 -5.39 -3.49
N PRO A 18 9.63 -5.43 -3.86
CA PRO A 18 10.70 -5.65 -2.88
C PRO A 18 10.78 -4.53 -1.82
N VAL A 19 10.55 -3.28 -2.23
CA VAL A 19 10.54 -2.14 -1.30
C VAL A 19 9.31 -2.21 -0.41
N ALA A 20 8.14 -2.51 -0.97
CA ALA A 20 6.91 -2.70 -0.20
C ALA A 20 7.05 -3.82 0.85
N GLN A 21 7.71 -4.93 0.49
CA GLN A 21 8.04 -6.02 1.41
C GLN A 21 8.90 -5.52 2.57
N GLN A 22 10.03 -4.88 2.28
CA GLN A 22 10.97 -4.40 3.30
C GLN A 22 10.31 -3.39 4.24
N LEU A 23 9.48 -2.49 3.71
CA LEU A 23 8.74 -1.53 4.52
C LEU A 23 7.76 -2.23 5.48
N LEU A 24 7.09 -3.28 5.02
CA LEU A 24 6.17 -4.06 5.86
C LEU A 24 6.86 -4.99 6.85
N ASP A 25 8.11 -5.38 6.58
CA ASP A 25 8.92 -6.14 7.53
C ASP A 25 9.35 -5.28 8.72
N HIS A 26 9.65 -4.00 8.48
CA HIS A 26 10.02 -3.07 9.55
C HIS A 26 8.80 -2.45 10.24
N SER A 27 7.76 -2.15 9.46
CA SER A 27 6.56 -1.43 9.91
C SER A 27 5.29 -2.05 9.32
N PRO A 28 4.80 -3.18 9.87
CA PRO A 28 3.60 -3.86 9.38
C PRO A 28 2.33 -2.99 9.42
N GLU A 29 2.27 -1.99 10.31
CA GLU A 29 1.15 -1.06 10.49
C GLU A 29 0.91 -0.18 9.25
N LEU A 30 1.92 0.04 8.40
CA LEU A 30 1.81 0.84 7.18
C LEU A 30 0.78 0.28 6.21
N ILE A 31 0.48 -1.01 6.29
CA ILE A 31 -0.54 -1.69 5.46
C ILE A 31 -1.95 -1.09 5.62
N ARG A 32 -2.22 -0.44 6.76
CA ARG A 32 -3.50 0.22 7.08
C ARG A 32 -3.43 1.75 7.03
N ALA A 33 -2.27 2.30 6.68
CA ALA A 33 -2.12 3.74 6.55
C ALA A 33 -3.11 4.28 5.52
N ARG A 34 -3.66 5.46 5.79
CA ARG A 34 -4.53 6.18 4.88
C ARG A 34 -3.91 7.51 4.54
N ASP A 35 -3.96 7.87 3.28
CA ASP A 35 -3.60 9.20 2.82
C ASP A 35 -4.78 10.18 3.04
N HIS A 36 -4.62 11.44 2.64
CA HIS A 36 -5.65 12.48 2.80
C HIS A 36 -6.97 12.18 2.06
N GLU A 37 -6.96 11.30 1.06
CA GLU A 37 -8.13 10.85 0.32
C GLU A 37 -8.76 9.60 0.94
N GLY A 38 -8.27 9.16 2.11
CA GLY A 38 -8.72 7.92 2.75
C GLY A 38 -8.15 6.65 2.10
N CYS A 39 -7.32 6.80 1.06
CA CYS A 39 -6.80 5.69 0.27
C CYS A 39 -5.69 4.97 1.00
N THR A 40 -5.71 3.64 0.94
CA THR A 40 -4.65 2.78 1.47
C THR A 40 -3.61 2.44 0.41
N PRO A 41 -2.42 1.92 0.77
CA PRO A 41 -1.46 1.46 -0.25
C PRO A 41 -2.05 0.44 -1.22
N LEU A 42 -3.02 -0.37 -0.76
CA LEU A 42 -3.73 -1.31 -1.61
C LEU A 42 -4.57 -0.61 -2.70
N HIS A 43 -5.21 0.52 -2.39
CA HIS A 43 -5.98 1.30 -3.38
C HIS A 43 -5.05 1.86 -4.47
N HIS A 44 -3.87 2.36 -4.09
CA HIS A 44 -2.86 2.82 -5.04
C HIS A 44 -2.34 1.70 -5.94
N ALA A 45 -2.03 0.53 -5.38
CA ALA A 45 -1.63 -0.64 -6.18
C ALA A 45 -2.74 -1.08 -7.14
N ALA A 46 -4.00 -1.13 -6.68
CA ALA A 46 -5.15 -1.53 -7.49
C ALA A 46 -5.43 -0.53 -8.63
N SER A 47 -5.48 0.77 -8.32
CA SER A 47 -5.73 1.84 -9.29
C SER A 47 -4.68 1.87 -10.40
N ARG A 48 -3.42 1.54 -10.08
CA ARG A 48 -2.30 1.50 -11.02
C ARG A 48 -2.08 0.12 -11.67
N GLY A 49 -2.89 -0.89 -11.34
CA GLY A 49 -2.75 -2.25 -11.86
C GLY A 49 -1.45 -2.96 -11.44
N ARG A 50 -0.87 -2.62 -10.29
CA ARG A 50 0.37 -3.22 -9.77
C ARG A 50 0.07 -4.57 -9.10
N VAL A 51 -0.16 -5.59 -9.92
CA VAL A 51 -0.60 -6.93 -9.48
C VAL A 51 0.34 -7.53 -8.42
N GLU A 52 1.65 -7.46 -8.62
CA GLU A 52 2.62 -8.05 -7.69
C GLU A 52 2.57 -7.40 -6.29
N VAL A 53 2.47 -6.06 -6.23
CA VAL A 53 2.34 -5.35 -4.95
C VAL A 53 0.97 -5.58 -4.33
N LEU A 54 -0.08 -5.65 -5.14
CA LEU A 54 -1.44 -5.96 -4.69
C LEU A 54 -1.48 -7.33 -4.01
N GLU A 55 -0.94 -8.37 -4.67
CA GLU A 55 -0.85 -9.71 -4.09
C GLU A 55 -0.05 -9.74 -2.80
N LEU A 56 1.09 -9.05 -2.76
CA LEU A 56 1.93 -8.93 -1.57
C LEU A 56 1.15 -8.32 -0.40
N LEU A 57 0.46 -7.20 -0.64
CA LEU A 57 -0.34 -6.51 0.38
C LEU A 57 -1.48 -7.40 0.87
N VAL A 58 -2.20 -8.08 -0.03
CA VAL A 58 -3.29 -9.00 0.34
C VAL A 58 -2.75 -10.17 1.18
N ARG A 59 -1.62 -10.79 0.79
CA ARG A 59 -0.97 -11.86 1.55
C ARG A 59 -0.52 -11.40 2.94
N ARG A 60 -0.15 -10.13 3.09
CA ARG A 60 0.22 -9.50 4.37
C ARG A 60 -0.98 -9.08 5.23
N GLY A 61 -2.21 -9.33 4.77
CA GLY A 61 -3.43 -9.06 5.53
C GLY A 61 -4.03 -7.68 5.28
N ALA A 62 -3.71 -7.04 4.15
CA ALA A 62 -4.44 -5.86 3.70
C ALA A 62 -5.91 -6.25 3.48
N LYS A 63 -6.83 -5.48 4.08
CA LYS A 63 -8.27 -5.74 3.92
C LYS A 63 -8.68 -5.32 2.52
N LEU A 64 -9.28 -6.21 1.75
CA LEU A 64 -9.79 -5.91 0.40
C LEU A 64 -11.02 -4.98 0.40
N ASN A 65 -11.69 -4.84 1.55
CA ASN A 65 -12.90 -4.03 1.71
C ASN A 65 -12.66 -2.80 2.60
N VAL A 66 -11.49 -2.16 2.48
CA VAL A 66 -11.35 -0.82 3.06
C VAL A 66 -12.19 0.09 2.18
N LYS A 67 -13.25 0.67 2.75
CA LYS A 67 -13.95 1.76 2.08
C LYS A 67 -12.97 2.93 1.98
N ASP A 68 -12.90 3.49 0.78
CA ASP A 68 -12.25 4.76 0.46
C ASP A 68 -12.74 5.86 1.42
#